data_AF-A0A847SZR5-F1
#
_entry.id   AF-A0A847SZR5-F1
#
_cell.length_a   1.000
_cell.length_b   1.000
_cell.length_c   1.000
_cell.angle_alpha   90.00
_cell.angle_beta   90.00
_cell.angle_gamma   90.00
#
_symmetry.space_group_name_H-M   'P 1'
#
loop_
_entity.id
_entity.type
_entity.pdbx_description
1 polymer ?
#
loop_
_entity_poly.entity_id
_entity_poly.type
_entity_poly.pdbx_seq_one_letter_code
_entity_poly.pdbx_strand_id
1 'polypeptide(L)'
;MSLNLKSTKKSKFTESQIIGILNGQESGKPVAEICRDHGISQTTFYQWKSKYSGLEVNQLKKLKDLESELAQYKKIVTEQAFQITVMKDVIEKKALTPADKRELVDYARDPKRSWQGK
;
A
#
# COMPACT_ATOMS: atom_id res chain seq x y z
N MET A 1 2.79 25.93 34.86
CA MET A 1 1.45 25.30 34.94
C MET A 1 1.54 23.96 34.24
N SER A 2 1.66 22.87 34.99
CA SER A 2 1.88 21.53 34.45
C SER A 2 0.57 20.96 33.89
N LEU A 3 0.53 20.66 32.59
CA LEU A 3 -0.55 19.88 32.00
C LEU A 3 -0.35 18.42 32.37
N ASN A 4 -1.16 17.96 33.32
CA ASN A 4 -1.22 16.58 33.76
C ASN A 4 -1.91 15.74 32.67
N LEU A 5 -1.13 15.03 31.86
CA LEU A 5 -1.64 14.14 30.82
C LEU A 5 -2.24 12.91 31.51
N LYS A 6 -3.55 12.95 31.77
CA LYS A 6 -4.29 11.84 32.37
C LYS A 6 -4.12 10.58 31.51
N SER A 7 -3.59 9.52 32.13
CA SER A 7 -3.54 8.16 31.60
C SER A 7 -4.90 7.78 31.01
N THR A 8 -4.95 7.59 29.68
CA THR A 8 -6.17 7.18 28.99
C THR A 8 -6.38 5.70 29.21
N LYS A 9 -7.47 5.33 29.91
CA LYS A 9 -7.90 3.94 30.01
C LYS A 9 -8.04 3.36 28.59
N LYS A 10 -7.54 2.15 28.37
CA LYS A 10 -7.73 1.45 27.09
C LYS A 10 -9.22 1.43 26.74
N SER A 11 -9.56 1.95 25.56
CA SER A 11 -10.93 1.93 25.04
C SER A 11 -11.40 0.47 24.93
N LYS A 12 -12.66 0.21 25.28
CA LYS A 12 -13.32 -1.09 25.01
C LYS A 12 -13.60 -1.29 23.51
N PHE A 13 -13.53 -0.22 22.73
CA PHE A 13 -13.82 -0.20 21.30
C PHE A 13 -12.51 -0.18 20.48
N THR A 14 -12.47 -0.97 19.42
CA THR A 14 -11.41 -0.91 18.40
C THR A 14 -11.53 0.37 17.57
N GLU A 15 -10.45 0.77 16.89
CA GLU A 15 -10.46 1.97 16.05
C GLU A 15 -11.51 1.88 14.94
N SER A 16 -11.67 0.71 14.31
CA SER A 16 -12.71 0.48 13.30
C SER A 16 -14.13 0.59 13.87
N GLN A 17 -14.37 0.09 15.09
CA GLN A 17 -15.66 0.27 15.76
C GLN A 17 -15.93 1.75 16.06
N ILE A 18 -14.91 2.48 16.50
CA ILE A 18 -15.03 3.93 16.77
C ILE A 18 -15.39 4.68 15.48
N ILE A 19 -14.72 4.40 14.36
CA ILE A 19 -15.02 5.03 13.07
C ILE A 19 -16.46 4.71 12.64
N GLY A 20 -16.89 3.44 12.74
CA GLY A 20 -18.26 3.06 12.43
C GLY A 20 -19.32 3.79 13.26
N ILE A 21 -19.04 4.03 14.56
CA ILE A 21 -19.92 4.81 15.44
C ILE A 21 -19.97 6.29 15.00
N LEU A 22 -18.83 6.87 14.61
CA LEU A 22 -18.77 8.26 14.14
C LEU A 22 -19.53 8.45 12.82
N ASN A 23 -19.47 7.48 11.91
CA ASN A 23 -20.18 7.52 10.61
C ASN A 23 -21.71 7.47 10.77
N GLY A 24 -22.21 7.03 11.93
CA GLY A 24 -23.63 7.14 12.28
C GLY A 24 -24.14 8.59 12.25
N GLN A 25 -23.29 9.56 12.62
CA GLN A 25 -23.65 10.98 12.54
C GLN A 25 -23.71 11.47 11.08
N GLU A 26 -22.78 11.02 10.25
CA GLU A 26 -22.75 11.37 8.81
C GLU A 26 -23.95 10.80 8.07
N SER A 27 -24.48 9.68 8.56
CA SER A 27 -25.73 9.07 8.09
C SER A 27 -27.00 9.77 8.62
N GLY A 28 -26.86 10.89 9.34
CA GLY A 28 -27.97 11.73 9.81
C GLY A 28 -28.54 11.37 11.19
N LYS A 29 -27.98 10.38 11.91
CA LYS A 29 -28.46 10.06 13.27
C LYS A 29 -28.04 11.14 14.27
N PRO A 30 -28.93 11.53 15.21
CA PRO A 30 -28.57 12.48 16.25
C PRO A 30 -27.54 11.87 17.21
N VAL A 31 -26.54 12.66 17.60
CA VAL A 31 -25.43 12.22 18.49
C VAL A 31 -25.95 11.63 19.81
N ALA A 32 -27.08 12.14 20.33
CA ALA A 32 -27.70 11.62 21.54
C ALA A 32 -28.18 10.16 21.40
N GLU A 33 -28.71 9.80 20.23
CA GLU A 33 -29.15 8.42 19.94
C GLU A 33 -27.96 7.50 19.76
N ILE A 34 -26.94 7.93 19.01
CA ILE A 34 -25.68 7.17 18.84
C ILE A 34 -25.03 6.89 20.20
N CYS A 35 -25.00 7.90 21.07
CA CYS A 35 -24.45 7.74 22.42
C CYS A 35 -25.23 6.72 23.25
N ARG A 36 -26.55 6.73 23.15
CA ARG A 36 -27.43 5.78 23.84
C ARG A 36 -27.26 4.36 23.33
N ASP A 37 -27.26 4.18 22.01
CA ASP A 37 -27.17 2.87 21.36
C ASP A 37 -25.84 2.17 21.66
N HIS A 38 -24.75 2.94 21.74
CA HIS A 38 -23.41 2.41 22.00
C HIS A 38 -22.96 2.54 23.47
N GLY A 39 -23.81 3.06 24.35
CA GLY A 39 -23.50 3.21 25.78
C GLY A 39 -22.29 4.12 26.07
N ILE A 40 -22.12 5.18 25.27
CA ILE A 40 -21.02 6.15 25.40
C ILE A 40 -21.54 7.54 25.78
N SER A 41 -20.68 8.37 26.37
CA SER A 41 -21.02 9.77 26.64
C SER A 41 -20.80 10.64 25.40
N GLN A 42 -21.53 11.76 25.29
CA GLN A 42 -21.29 12.74 24.22
C GLN A 42 -19.85 13.28 24.26
N THR A 43 -19.27 13.45 25.45
CA THR A 43 -17.87 13.86 25.61
C THR A 43 -16.91 12.87 24.95
N THR A 44 -17.13 11.57 25.13
CA THR A 44 -16.34 10.51 24.49
C THR A 44 -16.50 10.55 22.97
N PHE A 45 -17.73 10.73 22.49
CA PHE A 45 -18.01 10.85 21.05
C PHE A 45 -17.22 11.99 20.41
N TYR A 46 -17.25 13.20 21.00
CA TYR A 46 -16.52 14.34 20.43
C TYR A 46 -14.99 14.22 20.55
N GLN A 47 -14.48 13.56 21.60
CA GLN A 47 -13.04 13.23 21.69
C GLN A 47 -12.61 12.29 20.56
N TRP A 48 -13.40 11.26 20.27
CA TRP A 48 -13.14 10.37 19.14
C TRP A 48 -13.27 11.10 17.81
N LYS A 49 -14.30 11.94 17.64
CA LYS A 49 -14.47 12.74 16.42
C LYS A 49 -13.25 13.63 16.17
N SER A 50 -12.73 14.30 17.20
CA SER A 50 -11.52 15.11 17.07
C SER A 50 -10.29 14.28 16.71
N LYS A 51 -10.19 13.03 17.17
CA LYS A 51 -9.04 12.16 16.90
C LYS A 51 -9.09 11.49 15.53
N TYR A 52 -10.28 11.09 15.07
CA TYR A 52 -10.43 10.19 13.92
C TYR A 52 -11.07 10.85 12.68
N SER A 53 -11.64 12.05 12.76
CA SER A 53 -12.28 12.72 11.60
C SER A 53 -11.34 12.98 10.41
N GLY A 54 -10.04 13.15 10.64
CA GLY A 54 -9.04 13.28 9.57
C GLY A 54 -8.39 11.95 9.14
N LEU A 55 -8.68 10.85 9.84
CA LEU A 55 -8.02 9.58 9.61
C LEU A 55 -8.56 8.87 8.36
N GLU A 56 -9.87 8.91 8.11
CA GLU A 56 -10.45 8.33 6.89
C GLU A 56 -9.92 9.02 5.62
N VAL A 57 -9.79 10.35 5.61
CA VAL A 57 -9.26 11.10 4.47
C VAL A 57 -7.80 10.71 4.18
N ASN A 58 -6.98 10.57 5.23
CA ASN A 58 -5.59 10.14 5.10
C ASN A 58 -5.49 8.68 4.63
N GLN A 59 -6.35 7.79 5.12
CA GLN A 59 -6.41 6.41 4.68
C GLN A 59 -6.82 6.30 3.20
N LEU A 60 -7.82 7.07 2.76
CA LEU A 60 -8.24 7.11 1.37
C LEU A 60 -7.13 7.64 0.45
N LYS A 61 -6.39 8.67 0.88
CA LYS A 61 -5.22 9.16 0.14
C LYS A 61 -4.17 8.07 0.00
N LYS A 62 -3.79 7.44 1.12
CA LYS A 62 -2.80 6.35 1.12
C LYS A 62 -3.24 5.17 0.23
N LEU A 63 -4.53 4.85 0.22
CA LEU A 63 -5.09 3.81 -0.64
C LEU A 63 -4.90 4.17 -2.12
N LYS A 64 -5.24 5.39 -2.53
CA LYS A 64 -5.04 5.87 -3.91
C LYS A 64 -3.56 5.88 -4.31
N ASP A 65 -2.68 6.30 -3.40
CA ASP A 65 -1.24 6.29 -3.64
C ASP A 65 -0.73 4.86 -3.88
N LEU A 66 -1.16 3.90 -3.03
CA LEU A 66 -0.82 2.47 -3.19
C LEU A 66 -1.40 1.86 -4.47
N GLU A 67 -2.62 2.21 -4.86
CA GLU A 67 -3.21 1.76 -6.13
C GLU A 67 -2.42 2.28 -7.34
N SER A 68 -1.96 3.53 -7.28
CA SER A 68 -1.10 4.13 -8.31
C SER A 68 0.25 3.43 -8.41
N GLU A 69 0.91 3.18 -7.28
CA GLU A 69 2.17 2.43 -7.23
C GLU A 69 2.00 1.02 -7.80
N LEU A 70 0.93 0.32 -7.42
CA LEU A 70 0.63 -1.02 -7.93
C LEU A 70 0.40 -1.01 -9.45
N ALA A 71 -0.30 0.00 -9.98
CA ALA A 71 -0.48 0.16 -11.42
C ALA A 71 0.86 0.38 -12.15
N GLN A 72 1.74 1.21 -11.59
CA GLN A 72 3.08 1.42 -12.13
C GLN A 72 3.92 0.13 -12.11
N TYR A 73 3.91 -0.61 -11.00
CA TYR A 73 4.61 -1.89 -10.91
C TYR A 73 4.11 -2.90 -11.92
N LYS A 74 2.78 -3.05 -12.07
CA LYS A 74 2.21 -3.93 -13.09
C LYS A 74 2.71 -3.57 -14.49
N LYS A 75 2.72 -2.29 -14.85
CA LYS A 75 3.22 -1.83 -16.15
C LYS A 75 4.68 -2.21 -16.37
N ILE A 76 5.54 -1.99 -15.37
CA ILE A 76 6.96 -2.33 -15.45
C ILE A 76 7.13 -3.85 -15.61
N VAL A 77 6.40 -4.65 -14.84
CA VAL A 77 6.47 -6.11 -14.91
C VAL A 77 6.01 -6.62 -16.28
N THR A 78 4.93 -6.06 -16.85
CA THR A 78 4.48 -6.46 -18.19
C THR A 78 5.49 -6.09 -19.27
N GLU A 79 6.11 -4.92 -19.18
CA GLU A 79 7.15 -4.48 -20.12
C GLU A 79 8.40 -5.37 -20.02
N GLN A 80 8.85 -5.68 -18.81
CA GLN A 80 9.97 -6.59 -18.58
C GLN A 80 9.67 -8.00 -19.08
N ALA A 81 8.47 -8.52 -18.81
CA ALA A 81 8.05 -9.83 -19.30
C ALA A 81 8.04 -9.87 -20.84
N PHE A 82 7.55 -8.80 -21.48
CA PHE A 82 7.61 -8.66 -22.93
C PHE A 82 9.05 -8.65 -23.45
N GLN A 83 9.93 -7.85 -22.87
CA GLN A 83 11.34 -7.79 -23.26
C GLN A 83 12.03 -9.15 -23.10
N ILE A 84 11.76 -9.88 -22.01
CA ILE A 84 12.30 -11.24 -21.80
C ILE A 84 11.83 -12.19 -22.89
N THR A 85 10.54 -12.18 -23.24
CA THR A 85 9.99 -13.01 -24.31
C THR A 85 10.66 -12.69 -25.65
N VAL A 86 10.74 -11.41 -26.01
CA VAL A 86 11.37 -10.97 -27.26
C VAL A 86 12.85 -11.38 -27.29
N MET A 87 13.59 -11.19 -26.19
CA MET A 87 15.00 -11.57 -26.11
C MET A 87 15.18 -13.08 -26.28
N LYS A 88 14.33 -13.90 -25.66
CA LYS A 88 14.36 -15.36 -25.81
C LYS A 88 14.10 -15.76 -27.27
N ASP A 89 13.06 -15.22 -27.90
CA ASP A 89 12.73 -15.50 -29.30
C ASP A 89 13.89 -15.14 -30.25
N VAL A 90 14.55 -14.01 -30.02
CA VAL A 90 15.71 -13.58 -30.83
C VAL A 90 16.90 -14.53 -30.63
N ILE A 91 17.17 -14.94 -29.39
CA ILE A 91 18.25 -15.90 -29.07
C ILE A 91 17.97 -17.26 -29.71
N GLU A 92 16.72 -17.75 -29.65
CA GLU A 92 16.34 -19.03 -30.26
C GLU A 92 16.45 -19.01 -31.79
N LYS A 93 16.11 -17.89 -32.42
CA LYS A 93 16.25 -17.72 -33.88
C LYS A 93 17.70 -17.49 -34.32
N LYS A 94 18.58 -16.98 -33.45
CA LYS A 94 20.00 -16.90 -33.75
C LYS A 94 20.63 -18.30 -33.64
N ALA A 95 21.25 -18.75 -34.73
CA ALA A 95 22.06 -19.97 -34.74
C ALA A 95 23.37 -19.76 -33.96
N LEU A 96 23.28 -19.71 -32.63
CA LEU A 96 24.42 -19.55 -31.74
C LEU A 96 25.16 -20.88 -31.58
N THR A 97 26.48 -20.82 -31.73
CA THR A 97 27.34 -21.98 -31.45
C THR A 97 27.38 -22.28 -29.95
N PRO A 98 27.77 -23.50 -29.54
CA PRO A 98 28.00 -23.81 -28.12
C PRO A 98 29.03 -22.89 -27.45
N ALA A 99 29.96 -22.32 -28.20
CA ALA A 99 30.93 -21.35 -27.68
C ALA A 99 30.25 -20.01 -27.35
N ASP A 100 29.42 -19.48 -28.26
CA ASP A 100 28.69 -18.22 -28.05
C ASP A 100 27.74 -18.31 -26.85
N LYS A 101 27.08 -19.46 -26.68
CA LYS A 101 26.20 -19.71 -25.52
C LYS A 101 26.96 -19.72 -24.19
N ARG A 102 28.18 -20.26 -24.16
CA ARG A 102 29.04 -20.25 -22.95
C ARG A 102 29.51 -18.85 -22.62
N GLU A 103 29.90 -18.07 -23.62
CA GLU A 103 30.32 -16.68 -23.44
C GLU A 103 29.17 -15.80 -22.91
N LEU A 104 27.95 -15.97 -23.43
CA LEU A 104 26.77 -15.26 -22.92
C LEU A 104 26.43 -15.61 -21.46
N VAL A 105 26.59 -16.88 -21.08
CA VAL A 105 26.39 -17.31 -19.68
C VAL A 105 27.46 -16.73 -18.77
N ASP A 106 28.72 -16.71 -19.21
CA ASP A 106 29.82 -16.10 -18.45
C ASP A 106 29.62 -14.59 -18.28
N TYR A 107 29.14 -13.89 -19.32
CA TYR A 107 28.75 -12.48 -19.25
C TYR A 107 27.59 -12.24 -18.29
N ALA A 108 26.53 -13.06 -18.34
CA ALA A 108 25.39 -12.95 -17.43
C ALA A 108 25.78 -13.21 -15.97
N ARG A 109 26.79 -14.06 -15.73
CA ARG A 109 27.33 -14.36 -14.40
C ARG A 109 28.21 -13.22 -13.86
N ASP A 110 28.93 -12.52 -14.72
CA ASP A 110 29.75 -11.35 -14.37
C ASP A 110 29.65 -10.25 -15.45
N PRO A 111 28.69 -9.32 -15.32
CA PRO A 111 28.43 -8.28 -16.32
C PRO A 111 29.57 -7.29 -16.53
N LYS A 112 30.59 -7.28 -15.65
CA LYS A 112 31.78 -6.42 -15.78
C LYS A 112 32.84 -7.00 -16.70
N ARG A 113 32.72 -8.28 -17.08
CA ARG A 113 33.56 -8.91 -18.10
C ARG A 113 33.04 -8.46 -19.46
N SER A 114 33.79 -7.67 -20.21
CA SER A 114 33.33 -7.14 -21.50
C SER A 114 33.03 -8.28 -22.49
N TRP A 115 31.81 -8.32 -23.02
CA TRP A 115 31.45 -9.20 -24.13
C TRP A 115 32.27 -8.78 -25.36
N GLN A 116 33.05 -9.70 -25.93
CA GLN A 116 33.87 -9.45 -27.11
C GLN A 116 33.28 -10.22 -28.29
N GLY A 117 32.04 -9.87 -28.64
CA GLY A 117 31.40 -10.43 -29.82
C GLY A 117 32.19 -10.17 -31.11
N LYS A 118 32.20 -11.16 -32.00
CA LYS A 118 32.62 -11.00 -33.40
C LYS A 118 31.50 -10.43 -34.25
#